data_AF-A0A650AA30-F1
#
_entry.id   AF-A0A650AA30-F1
#
_cell.length_a   1.000
_cell.length_b   1.000
_cell.length_c   1.000
_cell.angle_alpha   90.00
_cell.angle_beta   90.00
_cell.angle_gamma   90.00
#
_symmetry.space_group_name_H-M   'P 1'
#
loop_
_entity.id
_entity.type
_entity.pdbx_description
1 polymer ?
#
loop_
_entity_poly.entity_id
_entity_poly.type
_entity_poly.pdbx_seq_one_letter_code
_entity_poly.pdbx_strand_id
1 'polypeptide(L)'
;MEKAKAFLNKFKWYLIGGAILLIVVILAITLFVKNHKVNVEDDVKVSFHGYEKSGTAEITDESYDKVTNKLYIRALKQSGFKNKEIIKMIENNNGEDIEEDDLNYDELQQMRHASKIMDNVDFNIHNNENLSNGDKVKVQLKLEKGTSKKFKLKAKEFTKEFKVHGLKKPKELTAKDLIEGFNPKFTGVNGSGSLNLITKDTPDNLSNLSLSSYELTVPNNGSLKNGDNIKLTIPQDLIDDINNNGSSSFKGKKTYTIKANNLPELNKLENISETLDRNNKLIKDEYDSSKYTKYNTENIDNYYKVDYGVSSDDYFNDDEKDSEKVSPVSKVEPTNITLVTAVKVTRTSEYSDPEVDYSYKGYKNYKLENNRLVKDDTTEEVSTSSDEDEMNDLHDELTSDGYKKL
;
A
#
# COMPACT_ATOMS: atom_id res chain seq x y z
N MET A 1 -55.63 40.60 -69.79
CA MET A 1 -54.20 40.28 -70.06
C MET A 1 -53.35 41.50 -70.40
N GLU A 2 -53.84 42.51 -71.13
CA GLU A 2 -53.03 43.70 -71.51
C GLU A 2 -52.51 44.54 -70.33
N LYS A 3 -53.31 44.75 -69.28
CA LYS A 3 -52.89 45.52 -68.09
C LYS A 3 -51.72 44.87 -67.33
N ALA A 4 -51.67 43.54 -67.29
CA ALA A 4 -50.56 42.80 -66.69
C ALA A 4 -49.29 42.90 -67.55
N LYS A 5 -49.42 42.83 -68.89
CA LYS A 5 -48.30 43.05 -69.81
C LYS A 5 -47.74 44.47 -69.69
N ALA A 6 -48.57 45.50 -69.60
CA ALA A 6 -48.13 46.88 -69.47
C ALA A 6 -47.39 47.14 -68.14
N PHE A 7 -47.87 46.56 -67.04
CA PHE A 7 -47.22 46.65 -65.73
C PHE A 7 -45.86 45.93 -65.71
N LEU A 8 -45.80 44.71 -66.23
CA LEU A 8 -44.56 43.93 -66.36
C LEU A 8 -43.53 44.64 -67.24
N ASN A 9 -43.95 45.32 -68.31
CA ASN A 9 -43.04 46.05 -69.19
C ASN A 9 -42.52 47.35 -68.55
N LYS A 10 -43.36 48.05 -67.76
CA LYS A 10 -42.99 49.29 -67.05
C LYS A 10 -42.02 49.05 -65.89
N PHE A 11 -42.16 47.93 -65.17
CA PHE A 11 -41.33 47.59 -64.01
C PHE A 11 -40.33 46.45 -64.25
N LYS A 12 -40.20 45.99 -65.49
CA LYS A 12 -39.29 44.92 -65.93
C LYS A 12 -37.91 44.99 -65.27
N TRP A 13 -37.27 46.16 -65.29
CA TRP A 13 -35.92 46.34 -64.76
C TRP A 13 -35.86 46.27 -63.22
N TYR A 14 -36.89 46.72 -62.51
CA TYR A 14 -37.00 46.59 -61.06
C TYR A 14 -37.31 45.15 -60.62
N LEU A 15 -38.13 44.43 -61.38
CA LEU A 15 -38.42 43.00 -61.15
C LEU A 15 -37.19 42.12 -61.40
N ILE A 16 -36.42 42.40 -62.46
CA ILE A 16 -35.15 41.73 -62.75
C ILE A 16 -34.13 42.04 -61.64
N GLY A 17 -34.00 43.31 -61.23
CA GLY A 17 -33.12 43.71 -60.13
C GLY A 17 -33.47 43.02 -58.80
N GLY A 18 -34.76 42.95 -58.46
CA GLY A 18 -35.23 42.25 -57.27
C GLY A 18 -34.97 40.74 -57.31
N ALA A 19 -35.16 40.09 -58.45
CA ALA A 19 -34.87 38.66 -58.63
C ALA A 19 -33.37 38.35 -58.49
N ILE A 20 -32.49 39.17 -59.06
CA ILE A 20 -31.03 39.02 -58.93
C ILE A 20 -30.60 39.18 -57.47
N LEU A 21 -31.11 40.19 -56.77
CA LEU A 21 -30.78 40.44 -55.36
C LEU A 21 -31.23 39.27 -54.47
N LEU A 22 -32.40 38.69 -54.74
CA LEU A 22 -32.90 37.51 -54.04
C LEU A 22 -32.01 36.27 -54.28
N ILE A 23 -31.53 36.07 -55.52
CA ILE A 23 -30.56 35.00 -55.83
C ILE A 23 -29.24 35.23 -55.07
N VAL A 24 -28.73 36.46 -55.03
CA VAL A 24 -27.50 36.79 -54.29
C VAL A 24 -27.68 36.54 -52.79
N VAL A 25 -28.83 36.89 -52.21
CA VAL A 25 -29.14 36.60 -50.81
C VAL A 25 -29.23 35.10 -50.56
N ILE A 26 -29.87 34.32 -51.42
CA ILE A 26 -29.91 32.85 -51.31
C ILE A 26 -28.50 32.25 -51.44
N LEU A 27 -27.67 32.74 -52.37
CA LEU A 27 -26.29 32.30 -52.52
C LEU A 27 -25.45 32.65 -51.29
N ALA A 28 -25.62 33.85 -50.74
CA ALA A 28 -24.94 34.28 -49.52
C ALA A 28 -25.36 33.42 -48.31
N ILE A 29 -26.67 33.17 -48.14
CA ILE A 29 -27.20 32.30 -47.08
C ILE A 29 -26.69 30.88 -47.25
N THR A 30 -26.75 30.31 -48.46
CA THR A 30 -26.27 28.94 -48.73
C THR A 30 -24.76 28.81 -48.52
N LEU A 31 -23.96 29.81 -48.92
CA LEU A 31 -22.52 29.85 -48.64
C LEU A 31 -22.24 29.95 -47.13
N PHE A 32 -22.98 30.81 -46.42
CA PHE A 32 -22.84 30.99 -44.97
C PHE A 32 -23.18 29.71 -44.21
N VAL A 33 -24.32 29.07 -44.51
CA VAL A 33 -24.74 27.81 -43.90
C VAL A 33 -23.76 26.68 -44.25
N LYS A 34 -23.31 26.60 -45.51
CA LYS A 34 -22.37 25.55 -45.95
C LYS A 34 -20.99 25.71 -45.30
N ASN A 35 -20.57 26.93 -44.99
CA ASN A 35 -19.26 27.22 -44.39
C ASN A 35 -19.28 27.43 -42.87
N HIS A 36 -20.45 27.30 -42.24
CA HIS A 36 -20.58 27.41 -40.79
C HIS A 36 -19.77 26.31 -40.09
N LYS A 37 -19.00 26.72 -39.08
CA LYS A 37 -18.21 25.84 -38.23
C LYS A 37 -18.98 25.58 -36.94
N VAL A 38 -19.16 24.30 -36.59
CA VAL A 38 -19.76 23.95 -35.29
C VAL A 38 -18.80 24.38 -34.18
N ASN A 39 -19.36 24.98 -33.11
CA ASN A 39 -18.63 25.30 -31.89
C ASN A 39 -19.18 24.44 -30.76
N VAL A 40 -18.30 23.73 -30.08
CA VAL A 40 -18.61 22.79 -28.97
C VAL A 40 -17.85 23.15 -27.69
N GLU A 41 -17.12 24.27 -27.70
CA GLU A 41 -16.28 24.74 -26.58
C GLU A 41 -17.07 24.91 -25.26
N ASP A 42 -18.33 25.32 -25.36
CA ASP A 42 -19.22 25.55 -24.20
C ASP A 42 -19.95 24.28 -23.74
N ASP A 43 -19.86 23.19 -24.50
CA ASP A 43 -20.42 21.90 -24.10
C ASP A 43 -19.47 21.11 -23.20
N VAL A 44 -18.19 21.51 -23.11
CA VAL A 44 -17.15 20.84 -22.33
C VAL A 44 -17.35 21.03 -20.83
N LYS A 45 -17.51 19.93 -20.10
CA LYS A 45 -17.44 19.85 -18.63
C LYS A 45 -16.33 18.91 -18.20
N VAL A 46 -15.66 19.25 -17.09
CA VAL A 46 -14.56 18.48 -16.50
C VAL A 46 -14.91 18.16 -15.06
N SER A 47 -14.70 16.90 -14.66
CA SER A 47 -14.78 16.43 -13.28
C SER A 47 -13.37 16.30 -12.69
N PHE A 48 -13.26 16.49 -11.37
CA PHE A 48 -12.00 16.38 -10.62
C PHE A 48 -12.18 15.35 -9.51
N HIS A 49 -11.24 14.42 -9.40
CA HIS A 49 -11.32 13.30 -8.45
C HIS A 49 -10.02 13.12 -7.67
N GLY A 50 -10.12 12.50 -6.49
CA GLY A 50 -8.97 12.15 -5.67
C GLY A 50 -8.56 13.24 -4.66
N TYR A 51 -7.25 13.33 -4.44
CA TYR A 51 -6.63 14.15 -3.40
C TYR A 51 -5.64 15.15 -3.99
N GLU A 52 -5.30 16.20 -3.25
CA GLU A 52 -4.25 17.13 -3.69
C GLU A 52 -2.91 16.41 -3.93
N LYS A 53 -2.21 16.80 -5.00
CA LYS A 53 -0.95 16.22 -5.54
C LYS A 53 -1.08 14.86 -6.22
N SER A 54 -2.22 14.20 -6.10
CA SER A 54 -2.49 12.91 -6.77
C SER A 54 -3.84 12.93 -7.50
N GLY A 55 -4.45 14.11 -7.67
CA GLY A 55 -5.78 14.25 -8.22
C GLY A 55 -5.79 14.06 -9.74
N THR A 56 -6.93 13.65 -10.27
CA THR A 56 -7.13 13.47 -11.71
C THR A 56 -8.26 14.36 -12.23
N ALA A 57 -8.21 14.65 -13.52
CA ALA A 57 -9.24 15.36 -14.25
C ALA A 57 -9.70 14.58 -15.47
N GLU A 58 -11.00 14.54 -15.70
CA GLU A 58 -11.59 13.82 -16.83
C GLU A 58 -12.70 14.66 -17.46
N ILE A 59 -12.87 14.53 -18.77
CA ILE A 59 -14.06 15.09 -19.43
C ILE A 59 -15.22 14.18 -19.01
N THR A 60 -16.28 14.75 -18.46
CA THR A 60 -17.43 13.95 -18.01
C THR A 60 -18.04 13.20 -19.20
N ASP A 61 -18.46 11.95 -19.04
CA ASP A 61 -19.06 11.13 -20.12
C ASP A 61 -20.18 11.88 -20.87
N GLU A 62 -21.12 12.48 -20.15
CA GLU A 62 -22.21 13.31 -20.73
C GLU A 62 -21.67 14.41 -21.66
N SER A 63 -20.58 15.07 -21.24
CA SER A 63 -19.95 16.13 -22.03
C SER A 63 -19.18 15.58 -23.21
N TYR A 64 -18.49 14.44 -23.04
CA TYR A 64 -17.74 13.81 -24.11
C TYR A 64 -18.68 13.40 -25.23
N ASP A 65 -19.74 12.65 -24.91
CA ASP A 65 -20.77 12.21 -25.86
C ASP A 65 -21.44 13.38 -26.56
N LYS A 66 -21.83 14.41 -25.82
CA LYS A 66 -22.46 15.60 -26.39
C LYS A 66 -21.55 16.30 -27.40
N VAL A 67 -20.26 16.40 -27.10
CA VAL A 67 -19.26 17.01 -27.99
C VAL A 67 -19.04 16.12 -29.22
N THR A 68 -18.74 14.84 -29.04
CA THR A 68 -18.47 13.90 -30.14
C THR A 68 -19.68 13.73 -31.05
N ASN A 69 -20.89 13.63 -30.50
CA ASN A 69 -22.13 13.53 -31.28
C ASN A 69 -22.37 14.80 -32.11
N LYS A 70 -22.19 16.00 -31.55
CA LYS A 70 -22.30 17.26 -32.32
C LYS A 70 -21.27 17.34 -33.46
N LEU A 71 -20.05 16.89 -33.23
CA LEU A 71 -18.98 16.85 -34.24
C LEU A 71 -19.31 15.80 -35.32
N TYR A 72 -19.77 14.61 -34.94
CA TYR A 72 -20.13 13.54 -35.87
C TYR A 72 -21.35 13.91 -36.73
N ILE A 73 -22.40 14.50 -36.15
CA ILE A 73 -23.55 15.04 -36.90
C ILE A 73 -23.08 16.10 -37.92
N ARG A 74 -22.09 16.93 -37.56
CA ARG A 74 -21.52 17.89 -38.49
C ARG A 74 -20.81 17.18 -39.65
N ALA A 75 -20.06 16.12 -39.38
CA ALA A 75 -19.40 15.27 -40.37
C ALA A 75 -20.42 14.58 -41.29
N LEU A 76 -21.48 13.99 -40.75
CA LEU A 76 -22.59 13.38 -41.50
C LEU A 76 -23.22 14.37 -42.49
N LYS A 77 -23.53 15.59 -42.01
CA LYS A 77 -24.04 16.68 -42.87
C LYS A 77 -23.04 17.10 -43.96
N GLN A 78 -21.73 16.99 -43.73
CA GLN A 78 -20.71 17.23 -44.77
C GLN A 78 -20.65 16.11 -45.81
N SER A 79 -20.88 14.88 -45.39
CA SER A 79 -20.93 13.70 -46.26
C SER A 79 -22.19 13.65 -47.12
N GLY A 80 -23.21 14.45 -46.81
CA GLY A 80 -24.48 14.49 -47.53
C GLY A 80 -25.60 13.67 -46.90
N PHE A 81 -25.39 13.19 -45.67
CA PHE A 81 -26.37 12.42 -44.89
C PHE A 81 -27.60 13.27 -44.52
N LYS A 82 -28.79 12.71 -44.75
CA LYS A 82 -30.08 13.43 -44.62
C LYS A 82 -31.11 12.73 -43.74
N ASN A 83 -30.87 11.50 -43.31
CA ASN A 83 -31.82 10.75 -42.49
C ASN A 83 -31.99 11.44 -41.13
N LYS A 84 -33.19 12.00 -40.90
CA LYS A 84 -33.47 12.81 -39.71
C LYS A 84 -33.70 11.97 -38.47
N GLU A 85 -34.15 10.72 -38.62
CA GLU A 85 -34.40 9.83 -37.48
C GLU A 85 -33.07 9.40 -36.87
N ILE A 86 -32.15 8.96 -37.72
CA ILE A 86 -30.78 8.62 -37.33
C ILE A 86 -30.05 9.82 -36.70
N ILE A 87 -30.16 11.02 -37.29
CA ILE A 87 -29.56 12.22 -36.68
C ILE A 87 -30.13 12.48 -35.28
N LYS A 88 -31.45 12.31 -35.08
CA LYS A 88 -32.07 12.49 -33.77
C LYS A 88 -31.64 11.43 -32.76
N MET A 89 -31.46 10.18 -33.19
CA MET A 89 -30.92 9.12 -32.33
C MET A 89 -29.54 9.50 -31.81
N ILE A 90 -28.65 9.97 -32.68
CA ILE A 90 -27.31 10.44 -32.30
C ILE A 90 -27.40 11.69 -31.40
N GLU A 91 -28.30 12.64 -31.68
CA GLU A 91 -28.51 13.82 -30.81
C GLU A 91 -28.97 13.44 -29.40
N ASN A 92 -29.64 12.30 -29.25
CA ASN A 92 -30.15 11.77 -27.99
C ASN A 92 -29.21 10.73 -27.35
N ASN A 93 -27.95 10.61 -27.81
CA ASN A 93 -26.97 9.60 -27.36
C ASN A 93 -27.39 8.14 -27.59
N ASN A 94 -28.30 7.86 -28.52
CA ASN A 94 -28.71 6.51 -28.93
C ASN A 94 -28.06 6.10 -30.27
N GLY A 95 -26.85 6.59 -30.54
CA GLY A 95 -26.17 6.34 -31.82
C GLY A 95 -25.65 4.91 -31.97
N GLU A 96 -25.45 4.20 -30.86
CA GLU A 96 -24.98 2.81 -30.85
C GLU A 96 -26.08 1.82 -31.25
N ASP A 97 -27.36 2.22 -31.15
CA ASP A 97 -28.52 1.41 -31.53
C ASP A 97 -28.76 1.37 -33.05
N ILE A 98 -27.91 2.03 -33.84
CA ILE A 98 -28.06 2.09 -35.30
C ILE A 98 -27.39 0.87 -35.93
N GLU A 99 -28.19 -0.03 -36.48
CA GLU A 99 -27.68 -1.21 -37.20
C GLU A 99 -27.35 -0.87 -38.66
N GLU A 100 -26.37 -1.57 -39.26
CA GLU A 100 -26.04 -1.36 -40.68
C GLU A 100 -27.23 -1.68 -41.61
N ASP A 101 -28.09 -2.62 -41.19
CA ASP A 101 -29.28 -3.04 -41.95
C ASP A 101 -30.38 -1.98 -42.00
N ASP A 102 -30.36 -0.99 -41.08
CA ASP A 102 -31.28 0.16 -41.07
C ASP A 102 -30.91 1.22 -42.13
N LEU A 103 -29.76 1.07 -42.77
CA LEU A 103 -29.18 2.06 -43.68
C LEU A 103 -29.19 1.56 -45.11
N ASN A 104 -29.57 2.43 -46.04
CA ASN A 104 -29.34 2.13 -47.45
C ASN A 104 -27.84 2.29 -47.81
N TYR A 105 -27.44 1.78 -48.98
CA TYR A 105 -26.05 1.82 -49.43
C TYR A 105 -25.45 3.23 -49.41
N ASP A 106 -26.19 4.26 -49.85
CA ASP A 106 -25.69 5.64 -49.89
C ASP A 106 -25.49 6.20 -48.47
N GLU A 107 -26.42 5.94 -47.56
CA GLU A 107 -26.33 6.32 -46.15
C GLU A 107 -25.12 5.68 -45.48
N LEU A 108 -24.88 4.39 -45.72
CA LEU A 108 -23.71 3.68 -45.21
C LEU A 108 -22.40 4.28 -45.74
N GLN A 109 -22.32 4.61 -47.04
CA GLN A 109 -21.13 5.28 -47.59
C GLN A 109 -20.93 6.68 -47.01
N GLN A 110 -22.01 7.41 -46.73
CA GLN A 110 -21.96 8.74 -46.12
C GLN A 110 -21.50 8.67 -44.65
N MET A 111 -21.95 7.67 -43.89
CA MET A 111 -21.46 7.41 -42.52
C MET A 111 -19.97 7.04 -42.52
N ARG A 112 -19.54 6.14 -43.41
CA ARG A 112 -18.10 5.80 -43.59
C ARG A 112 -17.27 7.03 -43.94
N HIS A 113 -17.79 7.93 -44.77
CA HIS A 113 -17.12 9.19 -45.07
C HIS A 113 -17.08 10.13 -43.86
N ALA A 114 -18.15 10.18 -43.06
CA ALA A 114 -18.19 10.98 -41.82
C ALA A 114 -17.18 10.45 -40.78
N SER A 115 -17.04 9.14 -40.63
CA SER A 115 -16.02 8.54 -39.77
C SER A 115 -14.61 8.94 -40.21
N LYS A 116 -14.30 8.87 -41.52
CA LYS A 116 -13.03 9.36 -42.06
C LYS A 116 -12.77 10.86 -41.79
N ILE A 117 -13.83 11.67 -41.72
CA ILE A 117 -13.70 13.07 -41.31
C ILE A 117 -13.33 13.16 -39.82
N MET A 118 -13.97 12.35 -38.97
CA MET A 118 -13.71 12.30 -37.53
C MET A 118 -12.33 11.77 -37.17
N ASP A 119 -11.75 10.87 -37.97
CA ASP A 119 -10.37 10.38 -37.78
C ASP A 119 -9.33 11.52 -37.73
N ASN A 120 -9.66 12.69 -38.30
CA ASN A 120 -8.80 13.87 -38.32
C ASN A 120 -9.10 14.85 -37.16
N VAL A 121 -9.84 14.42 -36.14
CA VAL A 121 -10.28 15.22 -35.00
C VAL A 121 -9.62 14.71 -33.73
N ASP A 122 -8.85 15.57 -33.07
CA ASP A 122 -8.19 15.30 -31.80
C ASP A 122 -8.92 16.08 -30.70
N PHE A 123 -9.70 15.37 -29.87
CA PHE A 123 -10.39 15.94 -28.72
C PHE A 123 -9.91 15.27 -27.44
N ASN A 124 -9.07 15.98 -26.69
CA ASN A 124 -8.33 15.43 -25.56
C ASN A 124 -8.19 16.42 -24.40
N ILE A 125 -7.92 15.87 -23.21
CA ILE A 125 -7.53 16.61 -22.02
C ILE A 125 -6.04 16.44 -21.76
N HIS A 126 -5.36 17.52 -21.34
CA HIS A 126 -3.93 17.53 -21.05
C HIS A 126 -3.68 18.05 -19.63
N ASN A 127 -2.56 17.57 -19.06
CA ASN A 127 -2.15 17.84 -17.68
C ASN A 127 -3.25 17.43 -16.70
N ASN A 128 -3.70 16.17 -16.76
CA ASN A 128 -4.90 15.70 -16.09
C ASN A 128 -4.63 14.76 -14.90
N GLU A 129 -3.38 14.69 -14.44
CA GLU A 129 -2.92 13.84 -13.34
C GLU A 129 -2.02 14.64 -12.40
N ASN A 130 -1.77 14.10 -11.19
CA ASN A 130 -0.95 14.72 -10.14
C ASN A 130 -1.41 16.13 -9.74
N LEU A 131 -2.72 16.35 -9.75
CA LEU A 131 -3.34 17.66 -9.62
C LEU A 131 -3.53 18.10 -8.16
N SER A 132 -3.47 19.41 -7.95
CA SER A 132 -3.82 20.11 -6.71
C SER A 132 -4.91 21.16 -6.96
N ASN A 133 -5.64 21.53 -5.91
CA ASN A 133 -6.64 22.59 -6.01
C ASN A 133 -5.97 23.90 -6.47
N GLY A 134 -6.49 24.49 -7.54
CA GLY A 134 -5.93 25.69 -8.17
C GLY A 134 -5.08 25.45 -9.41
N ASP A 135 -4.66 24.21 -9.67
CA ASP A 135 -3.98 23.84 -10.91
C ASP A 135 -4.89 24.04 -12.12
N LYS A 136 -4.29 24.01 -13.32
CA LYS A 136 -4.98 24.21 -14.59
C LYS A 136 -4.82 23.01 -15.50
N VAL A 137 -5.95 22.45 -15.92
CA VAL A 137 -6.00 21.42 -16.96
C VAL A 137 -6.49 22.03 -18.27
N LYS A 138 -6.10 21.45 -19.40
CA LYS A 138 -6.41 21.99 -20.74
C LYS A 138 -7.19 20.98 -21.55
N VAL A 139 -8.42 21.32 -21.93
CA VAL A 139 -9.17 20.56 -22.93
C VAL A 139 -8.94 21.20 -24.29
N GLN A 140 -8.58 20.39 -25.28
CA GLN A 140 -8.22 20.83 -26.62
C GLN A 140 -9.04 20.08 -27.66
N LEU A 141 -9.57 20.83 -28.63
CA LEU A 141 -10.09 20.30 -29.88
C LEU A 141 -9.20 20.81 -31.00
N LYS A 142 -8.47 19.90 -31.64
CA LYS A 142 -7.59 20.17 -32.78
C LYS A 142 -8.04 19.39 -34.00
N LEU A 143 -7.80 19.97 -35.17
CA LEU A 143 -8.01 19.31 -36.45
C LEU A 143 -6.66 19.02 -37.08
N GLU A 144 -6.48 17.82 -37.61
CA GLU A 144 -5.21 17.41 -38.20
C GLU A 144 -4.77 18.36 -39.33
N LYS A 145 -3.47 18.67 -39.35
CA LYS A 145 -2.86 19.56 -40.35
C LYS A 145 -2.57 18.76 -41.62
N GLY A 146 -2.80 19.35 -42.79
CA GLY A 146 -2.53 18.69 -44.07
C GLY A 146 -3.65 17.80 -44.60
N THR A 147 -4.72 17.60 -43.82
CA THR A 147 -5.93 16.88 -44.26
C THR A 147 -6.54 17.53 -45.51
N SER A 148 -6.89 16.71 -46.50
CA SER A 148 -7.57 17.16 -47.71
C SER A 148 -8.87 17.90 -47.37
N LYS A 149 -9.21 18.95 -48.12
CA LYS A 149 -10.43 19.76 -47.88
C LYS A 149 -11.72 18.94 -47.81
N LYS A 150 -11.76 17.76 -48.47
CA LYS A 150 -12.90 16.83 -48.41
C LYS A 150 -13.09 16.16 -47.04
N PHE A 151 -12.00 15.88 -46.32
CA PHE A 151 -12.03 15.19 -45.03
C PHE A 151 -11.86 16.14 -43.83
N LYS A 152 -11.64 17.43 -44.08
CA LYS A 152 -11.50 18.41 -43.01
C LYS A 152 -12.86 18.76 -42.39
N LEU A 153 -13.02 18.46 -41.10
CA LEU A 153 -14.21 18.82 -40.35
C LEU A 153 -14.36 20.35 -40.28
N LYS A 154 -15.59 20.84 -40.44
CA LYS A 154 -15.94 22.25 -40.21
C LYS A 154 -16.33 22.46 -38.75
N ALA A 155 -15.33 22.44 -37.88
CA ALA A 155 -15.42 22.77 -36.45
C ALA A 155 -14.48 23.93 -36.09
N LYS A 156 -14.81 24.64 -35.01
CA LYS A 156 -13.94 25.65 -34.41
C LYS A 156 -12.99 24.94 -33.43
N GLU A 157 -11.70 24.92 -33.75
CA GLU A 157 -10.66 24.46 -32.80
C GLU A 157 -10.64 25.38 -31.57
N PHE A 158 -10.36 24.82 -30.41
CA PHE A 158 -10.25 25.58 -29.17
C PHE A 158 -9.26 24.94 -28.20
N THR A 159 -8.84 25.73 -27.22
CA THR A 159 -8.12 25.29 -26.04
C THR A 159 -8.74 26.00 -24.86
N LYS A 160 -9.38 25.26 -23.96
CA LYS A 160 -10.08 25.79 -22.79
C LYS A 160 -9.39 25.31 -21.53
N GLU A 161 -9.04 26.27 -20.67
CA GLU A 161 -8.43 25.98 -19.38
C GLU A 161 -9.52 25.81 -18.32
N PHE A 162 -9.42 24.74 -17.52
CA PHE A 162 -10.27 24.51 -16.36
C PHE A 162 -9.43 24.57 -15.10
N LYS A 163 -9.90 25.30 -14.08
CA LYS A 163 -9.25 25.39 -12.78
C LYS A 163 -9.71 24.25 -11.89
N VAL A 164 -8.75 23.45 -11.43
CA VAL A 164 -8.97 22.30 -10.53
C VAL A 164 -9.52 22.79 -9.20
N HIS A 165 -10.55 22.11 -8.70
CA HIS A 165 -11.17 22.39 -7.41
C HIS A 165 -11.83 21.12 -6.86
N GLY A 166 -12.10 21.11 -5.54
CA GLY A 166 -12.83 20.03 -4.88
C GLY A 166 -11.98 18.80 -4.54
N LEU A 167 -10.67 18.80 -4.81
CA LEU A 167 -9.78 17.71 -4.39
C LEU A 167 -9.65 17.67 -2.87
N LYS A 168 -9.67 16.47 -2.29
CA LYS A 168 -9.53 16.27 -0.86
C LYS A 168 -8.09 16.52 -0.42
N LYS A 169 -7.86 17.00 0.80
CA LYS A 169 -6.51 17.09 1.36
C LYS A 169 -6.05 15.70 1.85
N PRO A 170 -4.84 15.24 1.49
CA PRO A 170 -4.29 14.01 2.05
C PRO A 170 -4.18 14.10 3.58
N LYS A 171 -4.38 12.97 4.27
CA LYS A 171 -4.10 12.90 5.71
C LYS A 171 -2.59 12.93 5.93
N GLU A 172 -2.10 13.86 6.75
CA GLU A 172 -0.68 13.88 7.13
C GLU A 172 -0.38 12.76 8.14
N LEU A 173 0.66 11.97 7.86
CA LEU A 173 1.17 10.91 8.71
C LEU A 173 2.63 11.20 9.09
N THR A 174 2.98 10.87 10.32
CA THR A 174 4.34 10.99 10.86
C THR A 174 4.90 9.62 11.22
N ALA A 175 6.20 9.54 11.49
CA ALA A 175 6.81 8.30 11.99
C ALA A 175 6.13 7.81 13.29
N LYS A 176 5.65 8.73 14.14
CA LYS A 176 4.89 8.38 15.34
C LYS A 176 3.60 7.64 14.99
N ASP A 177 2.80 8.20 14.09
CA ASP A 177 1.51 7.61 13.71
C ASP A 177 1.68 6.20 13.11
N LEU A 178 2.76 5.99 12.35
CA LEU A 178 3.09 4.68 11.78
C LEU A 178 3.54 3.69 12.85
N ILE A 179 4.50 4.06 13.71
CA ILE A 179 4.99 3.19 14.78
C ILE A 179 3.87 2.82 15.76
N GLU A 180 3.03 3.77 16.15
CA GLU A 180 1.87 3.48 17.02
C GLU A 180 0.83 2.61 16.29
N GLY A 181 0.67 2.78 14.98
CA GLY A 181 -0.16 1.91 14.14
C GLY A 181 0.33 0.46 14.04
N PHE A 182 1.63 0.22 14.21
CA PHE A 182 2.22 -1.11 14.35
C PHE A 182 2.08 -1.71 15.77
N ASN A 183 1.31 -1.09 16.68
CA ASN A 183 1.01 -1.58 18.04
C ASN A 183 2.21 -2.31 18.72
N PRO A 184 3.29 -1.57 19.04
CA PRO A 184 4.54 -2.16 19.51
C PRO A 184 4.35 -2.93 20.82
N LYS A 185 4.83 -4.17 20.87
CA LYS A 185 4.73 -5.05 22.04
C LYS A 185 6.09 -5.59 22.45
N PHE A 186 6.46 -5.33 23.70
CA PHE A 186 7.64 -5.92 24.31
C PHE A 186 7.32 -7.32 24.84
N THR A 187 8.21 -8.28 24.58
CA THR A 187 8.16 -9.66 25.11
C THR A 187 9.53 -10.08 25.65
N GLY A 188 9.58 -11.20 26.36
CA GLY A 188 10.78 -11.66 27.06
C GLY A 188 10.87 -11.11 28.48
N VAL A 189 12.10 -11.03 29.00
CA VAL A 189 12.41 -10.61 30.37
C VAL A 189 13.37 -9.43 30.36
N ASN A 190 13.47 -8.70 31.47
CA ASN A 190 14.37 -7.56 31.56
C ASN A 190 15.84 -8.01 31.33
N GLY A 191 16.51 -7.45 30.31
CA GLY A 191 17.87 -7.88 29.91
C GLY A 191 17.93 -8.90 28.79
N SER A 192 16.78 -9.45 28.41
CA SER A 192 16.55 -10.35 27.28
C SER A 192 15.13 -10.07 26.74
N GLY A 193 14.88 -8.81 26.38
CA GLY A 193 13.60 -8.37 25.82
C GLY A 193 13.66 -8.17 24.32
N SER A 194 12.54 -8.38 23.65
CA SER A 194 12.35 -8.11 22.22
C SER A 194 11.17 -7.19 21.98
N LEU A 195 11.28 -6.35 20.96
CA LEU A 195 10.19 -5.55 20.42
C LEU A 195 9.56 -6.28 19.23
N ASN A 196 8.25 -6.45 19.29
CA ASN A 196 7.44 -6.99 18.21
C ASN A 196 6.51 -5.90 17.68
N LEU A 197 6.25 -5.94 16.38
CA LEU A 197 5.33 -5.04 15.70
C LEU A 197 4.10 -5.85 15.27
N ILE A 198 2.89 -5.35 15.54
CA ILE A 198 1.63 -6.05 15.36
C ILE A 198 0.70 -5.25 14.41
N THR A 199 0.15 -5.89 13.39
CA THR A 199 -0.74 -5.24 12.39
C THR A 199 -2.23 -5.56 12.56
N LYS A 200 -2.59 -6.45 13.50
CA LYS A 200 -3.97 -6.92 13.68
C LYS A 200 -4.98 -5.79 13.97
N ASP A 201 -4.54 -4.72 14.61
CA ASP A 201 -5.37 -3.58 15.02
C ASP A 201 -4.92 -2.28 14.35
N THR A 202 -4.46 -2.38 13.09
CA THR A 202 -3.99 -1.23 12.30
C THR A 202 -5.13 -0.21 12.14
N PRO A 203 -4.91 1.09 12.43
CA PRO A 203 -5.90 2.13 12.21
C PRO A 203 -6.44 2.18 10.77
N ASP A 204 -7.73 2.48 10.58
CA ASP A 204 -8.39 2.56 9.25
C ASP A 204 -7.64 3.45 8.24
N ASN A 205 -6.99 4.51 8.72
CA ASN A 205 -6.22 5.40 7.84
C ASN A 205 -4.89 4.81 7.35
N LEU A 206 -4.53 3.61 7.82
CA LEU A 206 -3.37 2.83 7.41
C LEU A 206 -3.78 1.48 6.81
N SER A 207 -5.08 1.13 6.79
CA SER A 207 -5.56 -0.18 6.31
C SER A 207 -5.33 -0.40 4.82
N ASN A 208 -5.16 0.68 4.04
CA ASN A 208 -4.84 0.61 2.61
C ASN A 208 -3.34 0.32 2.35
N LEU A 209 -2.52 0.24 3.41
CA LEU A 209 -1.09 -0.07 3.31
C LEU A 209 -0.87 -1.53 3.69
N SER A 210 -0.06 -2.24 2.91
CA SER A 210 0.36 -3.61 3.21
C SER A 210 1.47 -3.61 4.26
N LEU A 211 1.15 -3.18 5.48
CA LEU A 211 2.14 -2.93 6.55
C LEU A 211 3.04 -4.13 6.89
N SER A 212 2.58 -5.37 6.68
CA SER A 212 3.36 -6.59 6.96
C SER A 212 4.49 -6.86 5.97
N SER A 213 4.57 -6.15 4.83
CA SER A 213 5.64 -6.34 3.84
C SER A 213 6.89 -5.50 4.10
N TYR A 214 6.91 -4.71 5.16
CA TYR A 214 8.04 -3.82 5.45
C TYR A 214 8.82 -4.30 6.67
N GLU A 215 10.14 -4.32 6.56
CA GLU A 215 11.05 -4.62 7.65
C GLU A 215 11.49 -3.34 8.36
N LEU A 216 11.41 -3.32 9.69
CA LEU A 216 11.95 -2.23 10.50
C LEU A 216 13.19 -2.70 11.24
N THR A 217 14.25 -1.89 11.23
CA THR A 217 15.44 -2.17 12.02
C THR A 217 15.19 -1.82 13.50
N VAL A 218 15.38 -2.81 14.37
CA VAL A 218 15.28 -2.68 15.82
C VAL A 218 16.66 -2.89 16.45
N PRO A 219 17.30 -1.83 16.97
CA PRO A 219 18.58 -1.97 17.67
C PRO A 219 18.48 -2.79 18.96
N ASN A 220 19.43 -3.69 19.16
CA ASN A 220 19.58 -4.61 20.30
C ASN A 220 18.33 -5.46 20.58
N ASN A 221 17.59 -5.84 19.54
CA ASN A 221 16.43 -6.71 19.70
C ASN A 221 16.88 -8.06 20.28
N GLY A 222 16.15 -8.60 21.26
CA GLY A 222 16.57 -9.78 22.02
C GLY A 222 17.43 -9.49 23.25
N SER A 223 17.92 -8.26 23.41
CA SER A 223 18.76 -7.83 24.54
C SER A 223 18.22 -6.58 25.25
N LEU A 224 16.96 -6.21 24.99
CA LEU A 224 16.35 -4.98 25.53
C LEU A 224 16.12 -5.06 27.04
N LYS A 225 16.24 -3.91 27.71
CA LYS A 225 15.98 -3.69 29.13
C LYS A 225 14.92 -2.63 29.34
N ASN A 226 14.16 -2.73 30.44
CA ASN A 226 13.27 -1.67 30.89
C ASN A 226 14.06 -0.37 31.03
N GLY A 227 13.62 0.68 30.34
CA GLY A 227 14.32 1.95 30.33
C GLY A 227 14.99 2.30 29.01
N ASP A 228 15.29 1.30 28.17
CA ASP A 228 16.01 1.50 26.91
C ASP A 228 15.22 2.37 25.93
N ASN A 229 15.92 3.27 25.26
CA ASN A 229 15.36 4.10 24.20
C ASN A 229 15.66 3.47 22.83
N ILE A 230 14.62 3.05 22.13
CA ILE A 230 14.72 2.33 20.86
C ILE A 230 14.30 3.28 19.75
N LYS A 231 15.27 3.65 18.90
CA LYS A 231 15.03 4.54 17.76
C LYS A 231 14.68 3.71 16.53
N LEU A 232 13.41 3.70 16.17
CA LEU A 232 12.90 3.05 14.96
C LEU A 232 12.99 4.00 13.78
N THR A 233 13.30 3.45 12.60
CA THR A 233 13.36 4.19 11.34
C THR A 233 12.33 3.62 10.37
N ILE A 234 11.46 4.48 9.85
CA ILE A 234 10.49 4.12 8.83
C ILE A 234 11.24 3.87 7.51
N PRO A 235 11.04 2.70 6.86
CA PRO A 235 11.63 2.39 5.56
C PRO A 235 11.24 3.40 4.48
N GLN A 236 12.14 3.66 3.53
CA GLN A 236 11.85 4.60 2.44
C GLN A 236 10.69 4.12 1.56
N ASP A 237 10.64 2.82 1.28
CA ASP A 237 9.60 2.24 0.41
C ASP A 237 8.19 2.44 1.00
N LEU A 238 8.03 2.32 2.32
CA LEU A 238 6.77 2.64 3.00
C LEU A 238 6.40 4.13 2.87
N ILE A 239 7.39 5.03 2.95
CA ILE A 239 7.15 6.47 2.75
C ILE A 239 6.69 6.74 1.31
N ASP A 240 7.30 6.08 0.33
CA ASP A 240 6.97 6.25 -1.07
C ASP A 240 5.56 5.71 -1.36
N ASP A 241 5.19 4.55 -0.84
CA ASP A 241 3.85 3.98 -0.98
C ASP A 241 2.76 4.84 -0.31
N ILE A 242 3.06 5.42 0.86
CA ILE A 242 2.17 6.40 1.51
C ILE A 242 1.92 7.61 0.60
N ASN A 243 2.98 8.16 0.00
CA ASN A 243 2.87 9.35 -0.84
C ASN A 243 2.22 9.05 -2.19
N ASN A 244 2.44 7.86 -2.75
CA ASN A 244 1.89 7.44 -4.03
C ASN A 244 0.41 7.08 -3.97
N ASN A 245 -0.11 6.61 -2.82
CA ASN A 245 -1.53 6.27 -2.69
C ASN A 245 -2.47 7.50 -2.75
N GLY A 246 -1.94 8.70 -2.57
CA GLY A 246 -2.68 9.98 -2.65
C GLY A 246 -3.59 10.30 -1.46
N SER A 247 -4.16 9.31 -0.79
CA SER A 247 -5.05 9.48 0.37
C SER A 247 -4.34 10.00 1.62
N SER A 248 -3.04 9.74 1.73
CA SER A 248 -2.17 10.14 2.84
C SER A 248 -0.87 10.75 2.32
N SER A 249 -0.13 11.42 3.21
CA SER A 249 1.20 11.94 2.89
C SER A 249 2.10 11.86 4.13
N PHE A 250 3.35 11.47 3.93
CA PHE A 250 4.32 11.41 5.02
C PHE A 250 4.98 12.77 5.26
N LYS A 251 5.14 13.14 6.54
CA LYS A 251 5.76 14.42 6.92
C LYS A 251 6.67 14.29 8.14
N GLY A 252 7.75 15.06 8.12
CA GLY A 252 8.66 15.20 9.25
C GLY A 252 9.80 14.18 9.23
N LYS A 253 10.27 13.82 10.42
CA LYS A 253 11.41 12.90 10.59
C LYS A 253 10.97 11.46 10.33
N LYS A 254 11.83 10.68 9.68
CA LYS A 254 11.65 9.24 9.44
C LYS A 254 11.81 8.38 10.69
N THR A 255 12.14 8.98 11.84
CA THR A 255 12.52 8.24 13.03
C THR A 255 11.62 8.59 14.19
N TYR A 256 11.25 7.58 14.98
CA TYR A 256 10.52 7.74 16.22
C TYR A 256 11.13 6.86 17.30
N THR A 257 11.20 7.38 18.52
CA THR A 257 11.81 6.68 19.66
C THR A 257 10.72 6.21 20.61
N ILE A 258 10.73 4.91 20.91
CA ILE A 258 9.89 4.31 21.94
C ILE A 258 10.77 3.84 23.09
N LYS A 259 10.18 3.66 24.27
CA LYS A 259 10.89 3.23 25.47
C LYS A 259 10.46 1.81 25.85
N ALA A 260 11.43 0.91 26.02
CA ALA A 260 11.17 -0.44 26.51
C ALA A 260 10.59 -0.39 27.93
N ASN A 261 9.50 -1.11 28.13
CA ASN A 261 8.78 -1.18 29.39
C ASN A 261 8.10 -2.54 29.57
N ASN A 262 7.61 -2.79 30.79
CA ASN A 262 6.82 -3.96 31.15
C ASN A 262 7.49 -5.32 30.89
N LEU A 263 8.83 -5.36 30.79
CA LEU A 263 9.58 -6.61 30.78
C LEU A 263 9.69 -7.12 32.23
N PRO A 264 9.19 -8.33 32.55
CA PRO A 264 9.29 -8.88 33.90
C PRO A 264 10.75 -9.18 34.27
N GLU A 265 11.05 -9.10 35.57
CA GLU A 265 12.30 -9.60 36.12
C GLU A 265 12.16 -11.12 36.34
N LEU A 266 13.03 -11.93 35.72
CA LEU A 266 12.89 -13.39 35.77
C LEU A 266 12.95 -13.94 37.21
N ASN A 267 13.78 -13.35 38.06
CA ASN A 267 13.89 -13.71 39.48
C ASN A 267 12.71 -13.23 40.35
N LYS A 268 11.74 -12.50 39.78
CA LYS A 268 10.51 -12.05 40.46
C LYS A 268 9.23 -12.64 39.85
N LEU A 269 9.34 -13.63 38.96
CA LEU A 269 8.17 -14.35 38.47
C LEU A 269 7.48 -15.06 39.64
N GLU A 270 6.14 -15.14 39.59
CA GLU A 270 5.35 -15.61 40.74
C GLU A 270 5.66 -17.05 41.15
N ASN A 271 6.05 -17.88 40.17
CA ASN A 271 6.32 -19.31 40.37
C ASN A 271 7.79 -19.67 40.19
N ILE A 272 8.72 -18.70 40.28
CA ILE A 272 10.14 -18.98 40.08
C ILE A 272 10.66 -20.01 41.10
N SER A 273 10.28 -19.88 42.37
CA SER A 273 10.67 -20.85 43.42
C SER A 273 10.18 -22.25 43.11
N GLU A 274 8.91 -22.41 42.73
CA GLU A 274 8.34 -23.71 42.36
C GLU A 274 9.06 -24.31 41.14
N THR A 275 9.45 -23.46 40.19
CA THR A 275 10.16 -23.90 38.98
C THR A 275 11.57 -24.40 39.32
N LEU A 276 12.29 -23.68 40.17
CA LEU A 276 13.61 -24.10 40.65
C LEU A 276 13.54 -25.36 41.52
N ASP A 277 12.48 -25.53 42.33
CA ASP A 277 12.27 -26.75 43.11
C ASP A 277 12.11 -27.99 42.23
N ARG A 278 11.56 -27.84 41.02
CA ARG A 278 11.50 -28.94 40.03
C ARG A 278 12.87 -29.31 39.51
N ASN A 279 13.75 -28.34 39.22
CA ASN A 279 15.14 -28.61 38.85
C ASN A 279 15.85 -29.36 39.98
N ASN A 280 15.66 -28.92 41.22
CA ASN A 280 16.23 -29.58 42.41
C ASN A 280 15.73 -31.00 42.59
N LYS A 281 14.48 -31.29 42.18
CA LYS A 281 13.95 -32.65 42.18
C LYS A 281 14.65 -33.52 41.14
N LEU A 282 14.86 -33.03 39.91
CA LEU A 282 15.60 -33.76 38.88
C LEU A 282 17.03 -34.11 39.33
N ILE A 283 17.70 -33.17 39.99
CA ILE A 283 19.04 -33.37 40.55
C ILE A 283 19.01 -34.51 41.59
N LYS A 284 18.04 -34.49 42.51
CA LYS A 284 17.89 -35.55 43.53
C LYS A 284 17.54 -36.91 42.94
N ASP A 285 16.68 -36.94 41.93
CA ASP A 285 16.26 -38.18 41.29
C ASP A 285 17.41 -38.80 40.48
N GLU A 286 18.29 -37.98 39.88
CA GLU A 286 19.51 -38.46 39.19
C GLU A 286 20.56 -38.99 40.16
N TYR A 287 20.86 -38.22 41.21
CA TYR A 287 21.94 -38.50 42.15
C TYR A 287 21.44 -39.19 43.41
N ASP A 288 20.63 -40.24 43.25
CA ASP A 288 20.16 -41.06 44.37
C ASP A 288 21.26 -42.00 44.88
N SER A 289 21.45 -42.02 46.19
CA SER A 289 22.51 -42.81 46.82
C SER A 289 22.12 -44.28 46.93
N SER A 290 23.03 -45.17 46.56
CA SER A 290 22.87 -46.61 46.72
C SER A 290 23.69 -47.15 47.89
N LYS A 291 23.66 -48.48 48.09
CA LYS A 291 24.52 -49.15 49.08
C LYS A 291 26.01 -48.96 48.80
N TYR A 292 26.41 -48.85 47.54
CA TYR A 292 27.82 -48.88 47.11
C TYR A 292 28.36 -47.50 46.72
N THR A 293 27.48 -46.57 46.37
CA THR A 293 27.84 -45.22 45.93
C THR A 293 26.97 -44.21 46.65
N LYS A 294 27.60 -43.22 47.29
CA LYS A 294 26.94 -42.09 47.93
C LYS A 294 27.17 -40.83 47.11
N TYR A 295 26.11 -40.05 46.95
CA TYR A 295 26.15 -38.74 46.31
C TYR A 295 25.79 -37.66 47.32
N ASN A 296 26.51 -36.55 47.27
CA ASN A 296 26.15 -35.31 47.94
C ASN A 296 26.09 -34.18 46.90
N THR A 297 24.95 -33.52 46.79
CA THR A 297 24.72 -32.46 45.80
C THR A 297 24.57 -31.10 46.46
N GLU A 298 25.25 -30.09 45.94
CA GLU A 298 25.17 -28.69 46.40
C GLU A 298 24.79 -27.78 45.22
N ASN A 299 23.66 -27.08 45.32
CA ASN A 299 23.25 -26.11 44.31
C ASN A 299 24.19 -24.91 44.35
N ILE A 300 24.78 -24.57 43.21
CA ILE A 300 25.73 -23.46 43.11
C ILE A 300 25.02 -22.20 42.64
N ASP A 301 24.34 -22.27 41.50
CA ASP A 301 23.72 -21.11 40.86
C ASP A 301 22.59 -21.53 39.91
N ASN A 302 21.79 -20.56 39.47
CA ASN A 302 20.73 -20.75 38.49
C ASN A 302 21.02 -19.93 37.23
N TYR A 303 20.75 -20.52 36.08
CA TYR A 303 21.02 -19.94 34.77
C TYR A 303 19.78 -20.05 33.90
N TYR A 304 19.60 -19.07 33.02
CA TYR A 304 18.49 -19.04 32.08
C TYR A 304 18.93 -18.65 30.68
N LYS A 305 18.18 -19.11 29.69
CA LYS A 305 18.32 -18.72 28.29
C LYS A 305 16.95 -18.39 27.74
N VAL A 306 16.86 -17.32 26.94
CA VAL A 306 15.63 -16.94 26.25
C VAL A 306 15.72 -17.44 24.82
N ASP A 307 14.78 -18.29 24.43
CA ASP A 307 14.73 -18.89 23.12
C ASP A 307 13.77 -18.05 22.25
N TYR A 308 14.35 -17.17 21.44
CA TYR A 308 13.61 -16.49 20.37
C TYR A 308 13.47 -17.50 19.24
N GLY A 309 12.23 -17.88 18.88
CA GLY A 309 11.91 -18.88 17.87
C GLY A 309 12.28 -18.49 16.44
N VAL A 310 13.48 -17.96 16.23
CA VAL A 310 14.07 -17.71 14.92
C VAL A 310 14.66 -19.03 14.45
N SER A 311 14.14 -19.57 13.35
CA SER A 311 14.71 -20.75 12.69
C SER A 311 16.21 -20.55 12.50
N SER A 312 16.99 -21.47 13.04
CA SER A 312 18.45 -21.49 13.04
C SER A 312 19.08 -21.75 11.67
N ASP A 313 18.42 -21.37 10.56
CA ASP A 313 18.92 -21.58 9.19
C ASP A 313 19.68 -20.37 8.64
N ASP A 314 19.60 -19.21 9.30
CA ASP A 314 20.30 -18.01 8.89
C ASP A 314 21.62 -17.85 9.66
N TYR A 315 22.65 -18.54 9.16
CA TYR A 315 24.05 -18.25 9.48
C TYR A 315 24.37 -16.79 9.14
N PHE A 316 24.42 -15.90 10.14
CA PHE A 316 24.94 -14.55 9.96
C PHE A 316 26.09 -14.22 10.90
N ASN A 317 27.07 -13.56 10.28
CA ASN A 317 28.36 -13.14 10.79
C ASN A 317 28.29 -12.37 12.11
N ASP A 318 29.25 -12.69 12.97
CA ASP A 318 29.43 -12.25 14.35
C ASP A 318 29.99 -10.81 14.50
N ASP A 319 29.77 -9.91 13.53
CA ASP A 319 30.56 -8.66 13.43
C ASP A 319 29.79 -7.33 13.35
N GLU A 320 28.46 -7.30 13.50
CA GLU A 320 27.75 -6.01 13.62
C GLU A 320 26.79 -5.99 14.81
N LYS A 321 26.97 -4.99 15.68
CA LYS A 321 26.16 -4.71 16.89
C LYS A 321 24.65 -4.85 16.64
N ASP A 322 24.15 -6.04 16.94
CA ASP A 322 22.80 -6.53 17.29
C ASP A 322 21.59 -5.72 16.81
N SER A 323 21.51 -5.26 15.56
CA SER A 323 20.26 -4.71 15.03
C SER A 323 19.50 -5.75 14.21
N GLU A 324 18.35 -6.21 14.71
CA GLU A 324 17.51 -7.19 14.03
C GLU A 324 16.50 -6.49 13.13
N LYS A 325 16.22 -7.08 11.97
CA LYS A 325 15.10 -6.67 11.12
C LYS A 325 13.83 -7.34 11.61
N VAL A 326 12.85 -6.53 11.99
CA VAL A 326 11.55 -7.00 12.49
C VAL A 326 10.48 -6.71 11.45
N SER A 327 9.85 -7.77 10.96
CA SER A 327 8.63 -7.68 10.15
C SER A 327 7.40 -7.66 11.06
N PRO A 328 6.41 -6.79 10.79
CA PRO A 328 5.16 -6.79 11.53
C PRO A 328 4.35 -8.08 11.36
N VAL A 329 3.85 -8.62 12.46
CA VAL A 329 3.12 -9.90 12.53
C VAL A 329 1.67 -9.71 12.97
N SER A 330 0.80 -10.69 12.73
CA SER A 330 -0.60 -10.64 13.19
C SER A 330 -0.75 -11.06 14.67
N LYS A 331 0.20 -11.84 15.18
CA LYS A 331 0.23 -12.35 16.55
C LYS A 331 1.68 -12.55 16.97
N VAL A 332 1.96 -12.29 18.24
CA VAL A 332 3.25 -12.56 18.86
C VAL A 332 3.17 -13.91 19.57
N GLU A 333 4.10 -14.81 19.26
CA GLU A 333 4.19 -16.10 19.94
C GLU A 333 4.76 -15.94 21.36
N PRO A 334 4.42 -16.85 22.29
CA PRO A 334 4.97 -16.81 23.65
C PRO A 334 6.50 -16.87 23.65
N THR A 335 7.11 -16.21 24.63
CA THR A 335 8.56 -16.33 24.84
C THR A 335 8.87 -17.64 25.53
N ASN A 336 9.78 -18.42 24.96
CA ASN A 336 10.30 -19.64 25.56
C ASN A 336 11.53 -19.33 26.41
N ILE A 337 11.60 -19.96 27.58
CA ILE A 337 12.70 -19.81 28.53
C ILE A 337 13.21 -21.19 28.91
N THR A 338 14.51 -21.36 28.82
CA THR A 338 15.23 -22.48 29.42
C THR A 338 15.75 -22.03 30.78
N LEU A 339 15.54 -22.86 31.81
CA LEU A 339 15.96 -22.57 33.18
C LEU A 339 16.63 -23.81 33.79
N VAL A 340 17.90 -23.66 34.16
CA VAL A 340 18.73 -24.74 34.71
C VAL A 340 19.35 -24.34 36.03
N THR A 341 19.63 -25.34 36.86
CA THR A 341 20.34 -25.19 38.13
C THR A 341 21.68 -25.90 38.02
N ALA A 342 22.76 -25.16 38.21
CA ALA A 342 24.10 -25.70 38.30
C ALA A 342 24.31 -26.31 39.69
N VAL A 343 24.91 -27.50 39.71
CA VAL A 343 25.09 -28.32 40.89
C VAL A 343 26.51 -28.86 40.95
N LYS A 344 27.07 -28.84 42.15
CA LYS A 344 28.28 -29.58 42.49
C LYS A 344 27.90 -30.94 43.04
N VAL A 345 28.48 -32.00 42.48
CA VAL A 345 28.21 -33.38 42.83
C VAL A 345 29.46 -33.97 43.44
N THR A 346 29.37 -34.47 44.67
CA THR A 346 30.45 -35.22 45.31
C THR A 346 30.07 -36.68 45.38
N ARG A 347 30.78 -37.52 44.63
CA ARG A 347 30.61 -38.97 44.60
C ARG A 347 31.61 -39.62 45.54
N THR A 348 31.14 -40.54 46.39
CA THR A 348 32.01 -41.36 47.23
C THR A 348 31.63 -42.83 47.05
N SER A 349 32.60 -43.68 46.74
CA SER A 349 32.41 -45.12 46.65
C SER A 349 33.24 -45.86 47.70
N GLU A 350 32.88 -47.10 48.01
CA GLU A 350 33.61 -47.94 48.96
C GLU A 350 35.03 -48.30 48.47
N TYR A 351 35.28 -48.22 47.15
CA TYR A 351 36.49 -48.73 46.49
C TYR A 351 37.28 -47.67 45.73
N SER A 352 36.91 -46.39 45.82
CA SER A 352 37.56 -45.29 45.12
C SER A 352 37.66 -44.04 46.00
N ASP A 353 38.61 -43.18 45.66
CA ASP A 353 38.66 -41.85 46.23
C ASP A 353 37.39 -41.04 45.87
N PRO A 354 37.00 -40.06 46.70
CA PRO A 354 35.91 -39.16 46.37
C PRO A 354 36.21 -38.34 45.12
N GLU A 355 35.19 -38.16 44.29
CA GLU A 355 35.25 -37.41 43.04
C GLU A 355 34.25 -36.26 43.11
N VAL A 356 34.60 -35.13 42.50
CA VAL A 356 33.83 -33.90 42.56
C VAL A 356 33.68 -33.36 41.16
N ASP A 357 32.44 -33.33 40.69
CA ASP A 357 32.10 -32.89 39.35
C ASP A 357 31.02 -31.80 39.41
N TYR A 358 30.92 -31.00 38.35
CA TYR A 358 29.97 -29.90 38.21
C TYR A 358 29.06 -30.18 37.02
N SER A 359 27.76 -30.04 37.24
CA SER A 359 26.73 -30.41 36.28
C SER A 359 25.59 -29.39 36.32
N TYR A 360 24.65 -29.47 35.38
CA TYR A 360 23.38 -28.75 35.49
C TYR A 360 22.20 -29.62 35.11
N LYS A 361 21.04 -29.35 35.73
CA LYS A 361 19.75 -29.92 35.31
C LYS A 361 18.66 -28.86 35.35
N GLY A 362 17.69 -29.03 34.46
CA GLY A 362 16.48 -28.24 34.47
C GLY A 362 15.56 -28.58 33.31
N TYR A 363 14.87 -27.56 32.81
CA TYR A 363 13.96 -27.73 31.69
C TYR A 363 14.11 -26.60 30.67
N LYS A 364 13.93 -26.94 29.41
CA LYS A 364 13.82 -26.01 28.27
C LYS A 364 12.37 -25.86 27.82
N ASN A 365 12.08 -24.81 27.06
CA ASN A 365 10.74 -24.51 26.52
C ASN A 365 9.66 -24.25 27.60
N TYR A 366 9.99 -23.53 28.68
CA TYR A 366 8.95 -22.92 29.50
C TYR A 366 8.32 -21.75 28.76
N LYS A 367 6.99 -21.70 28.67
CA LYS A 367 6.28 -20.52 28.15
C LYS A 367 6.16 -19.46 29.22
N LEU A 368 6.64 -18.25 28.92
CA LEU A 368 6.42 -17.07 29.77
C LEU A 368 5.02 -16.53 29.53
N GLU A 369 4.11 -16.78 30.49
CA GLU A 369 2.71 -16.36 30.41
C GLU A 369 2.28 -15.74 31.74
N ASN A 370 1.68 -14.55 31.69
CA ASN A 370 1.10 -13.88 32.87
C ASN A 370 2.07 -13.83 34.08
N ASN A 371 3.32 -13.45 33.86
CA ASN A 371 4.37 -13.38 34.89
C ASN A 371 4.72 -14.73 35.56
N ARG A 372 4.53 -15.83 34.82
CA ARG A 372 4.80 -17.21 35.27
C ARG A 372 5.51 -18.01 34.17
N LEU A 373 6.30 -19.00 34.57
CA LEU A 373 6.84 -20.03 33.67
C LEU A 373 5.89 -21.23 33.64
N VAL A 374 5.29 -21.50 32.49
CA VAL A 374 4.28 -22.56 32.31
C VAL A 374 4.89 -23.72 31.53
N LYS A 375 4.66 -24.95 32.01
CA LYS A 375 4.98 -26.18 31.26
C LYS A 375 3.86 -26.50 30.30
N ASP A 376 4.22 -27.02 29.14
CA ASP A 376 3.30 -27.68 28.23
C ASP A 376 3.92 -28.99 27.69
N ASP A 377 3.35 -29.50 26.61
CA ASP A 377 3.80 -30.71 25.91
C ASP A 377 5.15 -30.56 25.20
N THR A 378 5.65 -29.33 25.03
CA THR A 378 6.96 -29.03 24.44
C THR A 378 8.06 -28.83 25.48
N THR A 379 7.71 -28.73 26.76
CA THR A 379 8.68 -28.57 27.85
C THR A 379 9.43 -29.87 28.12
N GLU A 380 10.74 -29.85 27.90
CA GLU A 380 11.61 -31.01 27.99
C GLU A 380 12.67 -30.83 29.07
N GLU A 381 13.12 -31.94 29.66
CA GLU A 381 14.28 -31.95 30.55
C GLU A 381 15.55 -31.64 29.77
N VAL A 382 16.46 -30.91 30.40
CA VAL A 382 17.79 -30.62 29.85
C VAL A 382 18.82 -30.80 30.96
N SER A 383 19.96 -31.35 30.60
CA SER A 383 21.11 -31.52 31.49
C SER A 383 22.40 -31.34 30.71
N THR A 384 23.51 -31.19 31.44
CA THR A 384 24.83 -31.22 30.81
C THR A 384 25.05 -32.53 30.03
N SER A 385 25.90 -32.45 29.02
CA SER A 385 26.29 -33.59 28.18
C SER A 385 27.47 -34.38 28.77
N SER A 386 28.29 -33.74 29.60
CA SER A 386 29.39 -34.33 30.37
C SER A 386 29.57 -33.50 31.65
N ASP A 387 29.87 -34.16 32.77
CA ASP A 387 30.16 -33.44 34.01
C ASP A 387 31.56 -32.80 33.92
N GLU A 388 31.71 -31.60 34.46
CA GLU A 388 32.94 -30.79 34.40
C GLU A 388 33.74 -30.91 35.71
N ASP A 389 35.07 -30.94 35.62
CA ASP A 389 35.96 -31.06 36.80
C ASP A 389 36.00 -29.76 37.61
N GLU A 390 35.78 -28.60 36.97
CA GLU A 390 35.80 -27.28 37.59
C GLU A 390 34.51 -26.47 37.33
N MET A 391 34.04 -25.74 38.34
CA MET A 391 32.86 -24.86 38.22
C MET A 391 33.04 -23.77 37.16
N ASN A 392 34.28 -23.32 36.93
CA ASN A 392 34.56 -22.29 35.93
C ASN A 392 34.33 -22.84 34.52
N ASP A 393 34.69 -24.10 34.28
CA ASP A 393 34.49 -24.75 32.98
C ASP A 393 32.99 -24.86 32.67
N LEU A 394 32.18 -25.27 33.66
CA LEU A 394 30.71 -25.27 33.55
C LEU A 394 30.14 -23.87 33.32
N HIS A 395 30.67 -22.86 34.01
CA HIS A 395 30.21 -21.48 33.83
C HIS A 395 30.53 -20.94 32.44
N ASP A 396 31.73 -21.25 31.92
CA ASP A 396 32.17 -20.85 30.59
C ASP A 396 31.37 -21.58 29.51
N GLU A 397 31.08 -22.88 29.69
CA GLU A 397 30.17 -23.65 28.83
C GLU A 397 28.79 -22.98 28.76
N LEU A 398 28.13 -22.78 29.92
CA LEU A 398 26.81 -22.16 29.99
C LEU A 398 26.80 -20.76 29.35
N THR A 399 27.82 -19.94 29.61
CA THR A 399 27.92 -18.60 29.03
C THR A 399 28.11 -18.66 27.52
N SER A 400 28.94 -19.58 27.01
CA SER A 400 29.17 -19.80 25.58
C SER A 400 27.91 -20.28 24.86
N ASP A 401 27.06 -21.04 25.56
CA ASP A 401 25.76 -21.50 25.07
C ASP A 401 24.66 -20.43 25.16
N GLY A 402 25.01 -19.22 25.61
CA GLY A 402 24.11 -18.08 25.70
C GLY A 402 23.23 -18.05 26.95
N TYR A 403 23.54 -18.87 27.96
CA TYR A 403 22.89 -18.75 29.25
C TYR A 403 23.37 -17.50 30.00
N LYS A 404 22.44 -16.89 30.73
CA LYS A 404 22.67 -15.77 31.64
C LYS A 404 22.40 -16.23 33.06
N LYS A 405 23.21 -15.77 34.01
CA LYS A 405 22.97 -16.01 35.44
C LYS A 405 21.68 -15.29 35.88
N LEU A 406 20.84 -15.97 36.67
CA LEU A 406 19.53 -15.51 37.14
C LEU A 406 19.60 -14.38 38.18
#